data_AF-A0A962M2X8-F1
#
_entry.id   AF-A0A962M2X8-F1
#
_cell.length_a   1.000
_cell.length_b   1.000
_cell.length_c   1.000
_cell.angle_alpha   90.00
_cell.angle_beta   90.00
_cell.angle_gamma   90.00
#
_symmetry.space_group_name_H-M   'P 1'
#
loop_
_entity.id
_entity.type
_entity.pdbx_description
1 polymer ?
#
loop_
_entity_poly.entity_id
_entity_poly.type
_entity_poly.pdbx_seq_one_letter_code
_entity_poly.pdbx_strand_id
1 'polypeptide(L)'
;MKAMIAIPALCLAMNAAAGCPVTHPREQPVIPDAAVASKQEMHRAQLAAEQYLLQGKAYLECGLMNRRQYSQLLSQLEMFSEQYNNEVIEYQIRRQMVAENDQAGVLPVTGRSAD
;
A
#
# COMPACT_ATOMS: atom_id res chain seq x y z
N MET A 1 -5.88 -67.71 -13.06
CA MET A 1 -4.71 -66.79 -13.03
C MET A 1 -5.22 -65.36 -12.94
N LYS A 2 -4.75 -64.63 -11.92
CA LYS A 2 -4.98 -63.19 -11.72
C LYS A 2 -4.25 -62.43 -12.83
N ALA A 3 -4.94 -61.58 -13.58
CA ALA A 3 -4.31 -60.50 -14.32
C ALA A 3 -4.87 -59.19 -13.81
N MET A 4 -4.01 -58.48 -13.10
CA MET A 4 -4.24 -57.18 -12.48
C MET A 4 -4.03 -56.05 -13.50
N ILE A 5 -4.88 -55.03 -13.39
CA ILE A 5 -4.62 -53.59 -13.53
C ILE A 5 -4.14 -53.07 -14.91
N ALA A 6 -4.93 -52.17 -15.48
CA ALA A 6 -4.43 -50.86 -15.93
C ALA A 6 -5.61 -49.89 -16.08
N ILE A 7 -5.82 -49.07 -15.06
CA ILE A 7 -6.70 -47.90 -15.09
C ILE A 7 -5.95 -46.81 -15.86
N PRO A 8 -6.40 -46.32 -17.05
CA PRO A 8 -5.86 -45.10 -17.60
C PRO A 8 -6.61 -43.92 -16.97
N ALA A 9 -6.34 -43.64 -15.69
CA ALA A 9 -6.70 -42.38 -15.06
C ALA A 9 -5.57 -41.39 -15.34
N LEU A 10 -5.47 -40.94 -16.60
CA LEU A 10 -4.48 -39.95 -17.00
C LEU A 10 -5.08 -38.97 -18.00
N CYS A 11 -6.15 -38.29 -17.58
CA CYS A 11 -6.66 -37.08 -18.24
C CYS A 11 -7.12 -36.04 -17.21
N LEU A 12 -6.36 -35.85 -16.13
CA LEU A 12 -6.41 -34.60 -15.35
C LEU A 12 -5.30 -33.66 -15.82
N ALA A 13 -5.27 -33.38 -17.13
CA ALA A 13 -4.72 -32.12 -17.60
C ALA A 13 -5.76 -31.04 -17.27
N MET A 14 -5.85 -30.66 -15.99
CA MET A 14 -6.53 -29.44 -15.61
C MET A 14 -5.87 -28.33 -16.41
N ASN A 15 -6.66 -27.65 -17.23
CA ASN A 15 -6.29 -26.46 -17.95
C ASN A 15 -5.65 -25.48 -16.97
N ALA A 16 -4.31 -25.46 -16.90
CA ALA A 16 -3.56 -24.31 -16.45
C ALA A 16 -3.68 -23.24 -17.54
N ALA A 17 -4.89 -22.75 -17.76
CA ALA A 17 -5.10 -21.51 -18.46
C ALA A 17 -4.43 -20.45 -17.57
N ALA A 18 -3.28 -19.99 -18.04
CA ALA A 18 -2.36 -19.06 -17.41
C ALA A 18 -3.00 -17.67 -17.21
N GLY A 19 -3.97 -17.60 -16.30
CA GLY A 19 -4.46 -16.35 -15.75
C GLY A 19 -3.45 -15.80 -14.75
N CYS A 20 -3.30 -14.48 -14.68
CA CYS A 20 -2.58 -13.85 -13.60
C CYS A 20 -3.30 -14.19 -12.29
N PRO A 21 -2.61 -14.71 -11.26
CA PRO A 21 -3.25 -15.07 -9.99
C PRO A 21 -3.75 -13.84 -9.23
N VAL A 22 -3.39 -12.64 -9.69
CA VAL A 22 -3.84 -11.36 -9.16
C VAL A 22 -4.67 -10.62 -10.20
N THR A 23 -5.67 -9.89 -9.72
CA THR A 23 -6.51 -9.02 -10.55
C THR A 23 -5.85 -7.67 -10.77
N HIS A 24 -6.18 -7.00 -11.88
CA HIS A 24 -5.72 -5.63 -12.13
C HIS A 24 -6.15 -4.73 -10.96
N PRO A 25 -5.25 -3.96 -10.34
CA PRO A 25 -5.63 -3.01 -9.29
C PRO A 25 -6.36 -1.83 -9.96
N ARG A 26 -7.69 -1.82 -9.89
CA ARG A 26 -8.53 -0.76 -10.49
C ARG A 26 -8.90 0.34 -9.50
N GLU A 27 -8.93 0.00 -8.22
CA GLU A 27 -9.33 0.89 -7.15
C GLU A 27 -8.09 1.35 -6.40
N GLN A 28 -7.75 2.62 -6.62
CA GLN A 28 -6.72 3.29 -5.84
C GLN A 28 -7.26 3.56 -4.43
N PRO A 29 -6.53 3.21 -3.37
CA PRO A 29 -6.99 3.48 -2.02
C PRO A 29 -6.96 4.99 -1.72
N VAL A 30 -7.83 5.42 -0.82
CA VAL A 30 -7.91 6.82 -0.38
C VAL A 30 -6.66 7.16 0.45
N ILE A 31 -6.02 8.26 0.11
CA ILE A 31 -4.94 8.85 0.92
C ILE A 31 -5.58 9.92 1.81
N PRO A 32 -5.51 9.79 3.15
CA PRO A 32 -6.05 10.79 4.05
C PRO A 32 -5.16 12.04 4.08
N ASP A 33 -5.77 13.20 4.29
CA ASP A 33 -5.09 14.50 4.42
C ASP A 33 -4.29 14.56 5.74
N ALA A 34 -2.98 14.69 5.62
CA ALA A 34 -2.03 14.76 6.72
C ALA A 34 -2.33 15.86 7.75
N ALA A 35 -2.93 16.98 7.30
CA ALA A 35 -3.25 18.12 8.16
C ALA A 35 -4.25 17.75 9.26
N VAL A 36 -5.15 16.82 8.98
CA VAL A 36 -6.26 16.45 9.88
C VAL A 36 -6.25 14.98 10.28
N ALA A 37 -5.56 14.12 9.54
CA ALA A 37 -5.56 12.69 9.77
C ALA A 37 -5.14 12.31 11.20
N SER A 38 -5.84 11.32 11.75
CA SER A 38 -5.46 10.64 12.98
C SER A 38 -4.39 9.58 12.71
N LYS A 39 -3.71 9.15 13.77
CA LYS A 39 -2.74 8.04 13.72
C LYS A 39 -3.36 6.75 13.17
N GLN A 40 -4.62 6.49 13.52
CA GLN A 40 -5.33 5.30 13.07
C GLN A 40 -5.66 5.38 11.58
N GLU A 41 -6.06 6.54 11.07
CA GLU A 41 -6.32 6.75 9.64
C GLU A 41 -5.05 6.61 8.81
N MET A 42 -3.95 7.25 9.23
CA MET A 42 -2.65 7.10 8.55
C MET A 42 -2.17 5.66 8.55
N HIS A 43 -2.35 4.91 9.65
CA HIS A 43 -1.96 3.51 9.70
C HIS A 43 -2.83 2.61 8.78
N ARG A 44 -4.13 2.87 8.69
CA ARG A 44 -5.00 2.16 7.72
C ARG A 44 -4.60 2.47 6.29
N ALA A 45 -4.30 3.74 6.00
CA ALA A 45 -3.83 4.17 4.69
C ALA A 45 -2.50 3.49 4.31
N GLN A 46 -1.59 3.33 5.27
CA GLN A 46 -0.33 2.59 5.06
C GLN A 46 -0.56 1.15 4.60
N LEU A 47 -1.42 0.42 5.31
CA LEU A 47 -1.72 -0.98 4.97
C LEU A 47 -2.40 -1.09 3.60
N ALA A 48 -3.32 -0.17 3.29
CA ALA A 48 -4.01 -0.14 2.01
C ALA A 48 -3.05 0.22 0.85
N ALA A 49 -2.14 1.18 1.06
CA ALA A 49 -1.12 1.57 0.10
C ALA A 49 -0.14 0.41 -0.19
N GLU A 50 0.32 -0.28 0.85
CA GLU A 50 1.19 -1.46 0.71
C GLU A 50 0.50 -2.55 -0.10
N GLN A 51 -0.74 -2.88 0.25
CA GLN A 51 -1.52 -3.88 -0.48
C GLN A 51 -1.72 -3.51 -1.95
N TYR A 52 -2.06 -2.24 -2.23
CA TYR A 52 -2.26 -1.75 -3.60
C TYR A 52 -0.98 -1.83 -4.44
N LEU A 53 0.15 -1.39 -3.89
CA LEU A 53 1.44 -1.45 -4.58
C LEU A 53 1.92 -2.90 -4.80
N LEU A 54 1.73 -3.78 -3.82
CA LEU A 54 2.06 -5.21 -3.96
C LEU A 54 1.21 -5.89 -5.04
N GLN A 55 -0.10 -5.62 -5.08
CA GLN A 55 -0.97 -6.14 -6.12
C GLN A 55 -0.58 -5.61 -7.50
N GLY A 56 -0.30 -4.31 -7.62
CA GLY A 56 0.15 -3.71 -8.87
C GLY A 56 1.45 -4.30 -9.39
N LYS A 57 2.44 -4.49 -8.50
CA LYS A 57 3.70 -5.16 -8.85
C LYS A 57 3.47 -6.59 -9.33
N ALA A 58 2.71 -7.38 -8.58
CA ALA A 58 2.40 -8.76 -8.96
C ALA A 58 1.66 -8.82 -10.31
N TYR A 59 0.77 -7.87 -10.58
CA TYR A 59 0.04 -7.80 -11.85
C TYR A 59 0.95 -7.43 -13.03
N LEU A 60 1.89 -6.48 -12.84
CA LEU A 60 2.89 -6.12 -13.83
C LEU A 60 3.81 -7.31 -14.17
N GLU A 61 4.18 -8.11 -13.17
CA GLU A 61 5.04 -9.29 -13.33
C GLU A 61 4.37 -10.43 -14.12
N CYS A 62 3.04 -10.47 -14.19
CA CYS A 62 2.31 -11.49 -14.95
C CYS A 62 2.53 -11.40 -16.47
N GLY A 63 3.06 -10.29 -17.00
CA GLY A 63 3.40 -10.18 -18.43
C GLY A 63 2.20 -10.25 -19.39
N LEU A 64 0.96 -10.14 -18.88
CA LEU A 64 -0.26 -10.21 -19.69
C LEU A 64 -0.62 -8.90 -20.41
N MET A 65 0.12 -7.83 -20.13
CA MET A 65 -0.14 -6.48 -20.65
C MET A 65 0.76 -6.14 -21.82
N ASN A 66 0.25 -5.36 -22.77
CA ASN A 66 1.11 -4.73 -23.77
C ASN A 66 1.96 -3.60 -23.14
N ARG A 67 3.01 -3.17 -23.84
CA ARG A 67 3.94 -2.14 -23.35
C ARG A 67 3.25 -0.84 -22.91
N ARG A 68 2.22 -0.40 -23.63
CA ARG A 68 1.48 0.83 -23.29
C ARG A 68 0.71 0.67 -21.98
N GLN A 69 0.00 -0.44 -21.81
CA GLN A 69 -0.74 -0.78 -20.59
C GLN A 69 0.22 -0.92 -19.40
N TYR A 70 1.35 -1.59 -19.60
CA TYR A 70 2.39 -1.72 -18.58
C TYR A 70 2.88 -0.34 -18.12
N SER A 71 3.29 0.53 -19.05
CA SER A 71 3.79 1.87 -18.71
C SER A 71 2.72 2.73 -18.04
N GLN A 72 1.46 2.60 -18.45
CA GLN A 72 0.35 3.32 -17.81
C GLN A 72 0.14 2.87 -16.37
N LEU A 73 0.09 1.56 -16.11
CA LEU A 73 -0.08 1.05 -14.75
C LEU A 73 1.12 1.38 -13.88
N LEU A 74 2.35 1.22 -14.38
CA LEU A 74 3.56 1.60 -13.65
C LEU A 74 3.54 3.08 -13.24
N SER A 75 3.23 3.98 -14.18
CA SER A 75 3.13 5.41 -13.89
C SER A 75 2.05 5.73 -12.86
N GLN A 76 0.90 5.04 -12.89
CA GLN A 76 -0.15 5.20 -11.87
C GLN A 76 0.32 4.76 -10.48
N LEU A 77 1.04 3.64 -10.38
CA LEU A 77 1.60 3.16 -9.11
C LEU A 77 2.65 4.13 -8.57
N GLU A 78 3.52 4.67 -9.44
CA GLU A 78 4.53 5.66 -9.08
C GLU A 78 3.89 6.95 -8.56
N MET A 79 2.95 7.54 -9.30
CA MET A 79 2.22 8.75 -8.87
C MET A 79 1.50 8.55 -7.53
N PHE A 80 0.84 7.40 -7.36
CA PHE A 80 0.21 7.06 -6.08
C PHE A 80 1.24 7.00 -4.94
N SER A 81 2.38 6.35 -5.16
CA SER A 81 3.42 6.20 -4.15
C SER A 81 4.02 7.55 -3.74
N GLU A 82 4.21 8.46 -4.70
CA GLU A 82 4.69 9.81 -4.46
C GLU A 82 3.68 10.61 -3.63
N GLN A 83 2.40 10.58 -4.03
CA GLN A 83 1.33 11.26 -3.30
C GLN A 83 1.23 10.76 -1.85
N TYR A 84 1.23 9.45 -1.64
CA TYR A 84 1.19 8.86 -0.30
C TYR A 84 2.42 9.25 0.53
N ASN A 85 3.61 9.23 -0.07
CA ASN A 85 4.84 9.60 0.64
C ASN A 85 4.84 11.07 1.07
N ASN A 86 4.34 11.98 0.23
CA ASN A 86 4.22 13.40 0.58
C ASN A 86 3.33 13.59 1.82
N GLU A 87 2.16 12.94 1.85
CA GLU A 87 1.24 12.99 3.00
C GLU A 87 1.86 12.37 4.26
N VAL A 88 2.62 11.28 4.13
CA VAL A 88 3.36 10.71 5.27
C VAL A 88 4.39 11.68 5.83
N ILE A 89 5.14 12.38 4.96
CA ILE A 89 6.13 13.37 5.37
C ILE A 89 5.43 14.53 6.11
N GLU A 90 4.37 15.08 5.53
CA GLU A 90 3.60 16.17 6.15
C GLU A 90 3.02 15.77 7.51
N TYR A 91 2.50 14.55 7.61
CA TYR A 91 1.97 14.02 8.87
C TYR A 91 3.05 13.89 9.94
N GLN A 92 4.25 13.43 9.56
CA GLN A 92 5.39 13.33 10.48
C GLN A 92 5.84 14.71 10.97
N ILE A 93 5.92 15.69 10.07
CA ILE A 93 6.26 17.08 10.40
C ILE A 93 5.25 17.64 11.40
N ARG A 94 3.94 17.53 11.13
CA ARG A 94 2.88 17.98 12.03
C ARG A 94 3.02 17.37 13.43
N ARG A 95 3.27 16.05 13.50
CA ARG A 95 3.44 15.36 14.79
C ARG A 95 4.65 15.86 15.58
N GLN A 96 5.74 16.20 14.91
CA GLN A 96 6.93 16.76 15.55
C GLN A 96 6.62 18.15 16.11
N MET A 97 6.00 19.03 15.31
CA MET A 97 5.63 20.39 15.77
C MET A 97 4.67 20.36 16.97
N VAL A 98 3.67 19.46 16.97
CA VAL A 98 2.76 19.30 18.11
C VAL A 98 3.51 18.84 19.36
N ALA A 99 4.39 17.84 19.22
CA ALA A 99 5.17 17.34 20.35
C ALA A 99 6.13 18.40 20.93
N GLU A 100 6.74 19.24 20.09
CA GLU A 100 7.58 20.36 20.52
C GLU A 100 6.78 21.43 21.26
N ASN A 101 5.59 21.81 20.75
CA ASN A 101 4.71 22.77 21.41
C ASN A 101 4.22 22.26 22.78
N ASP A 102 3.88 20.98 22.88
CA ASP A 102 3.48 20.36 24.14
C ASP A 102 4.62 20.40 25.18
N GLN A 103 5.88 20.26 24.76
CA GLN A 103 7.04 20.38 25.66
C GLN A 103 7.33 21.83 26.06
N ALA A 104 7.21 22.78 25.12
CA ALA A 104 7.40 24.20 25.39
C ALA A 104 6.33 24.76 26.35
N GLY A 105 5.10 24.26 26.29
CA GLY A 105 4.01 24.63 27.20
C GLY A 105 4.15 24.09 28.63
N VAL A 106 5.06 23.14 28.87
CA VAL A 106 5.30 22.53 30.20
C VAL A 106 6.44 23.21 30.95
N LEU A 107 7.20 24.12 30.32
CA LEU A 107 8.15 24.95 31.05
C LEU A 107 7.38 25.86 32.01
N PRO A 108 7.62 25.79 33.33
CA PRO A 108 7.00 26.73 34.25
C PRO A 108 7.47 28.11 33.85
N VAL A 109 6.53 28.97 33.46
CA VAL A 109 6.75 30.42 33.40
C VAL A 109 7.09 30.82 34.83
N THR A 110 8.38 30.78 35.19
CA THR A 110 8.87 31.38 36.43
C THR A 110 8.76 32.88 36.21
N GLY A 111 7.56 33.40 36.46
CA GLY A 111 7.29 34.81 36.57
C GLY A 111 8.15 35.36 37.68
N ARG A 112 9.29 35.94 37.32
CA ARG A 112 10.11 36.73 38.23
C ARG A 112 9.49 38.12 38.29
N SER A 113 8.44 38.25 39.09
CA SER A 113 8.07 39.53 39.71
C SER A 113 8.95 39.73 40.94
N ALA A 114 9.71 40.83 40.94
CA ALA A 114 10.20 41.60 42.09
C ALA A 114 11.08 42.70 41.47
N ASP A 115 10.64 43.96 41.41
CA ASP A 115 10.63 44.94 42.52
C ASP A 115 12.01 45.13 43.16
#